data_AF-A0AAI8VN14-F1
#
_entry.id   AF-A0AAI8VN14-F1
#
_cell.length_a   1.000
_cell.length_b   1.000
_cell.length_c   1.000
_cell.angle_alpha   90.00
_cell.angle_beta   90.00
_cell.angle_gamma   90.00
#
_symmetry.space_group_name_H-M   'P 1'
#
loop_
_entity.id
_entity.type
_entity.pdbx_description
1 polymer ?
#
loop_
_entity_poly.entity_id
_entity_poly.type
_entity_poly.pdbx_seq_one_letter_code
_entity_poly.pdbx_strand_id
1 'polypeptide(L)'
;MANDGLDPSIDQGGSFYSGNVTVHGGPFHQGNIVNIQQTANQCLIDLCVTDPRHNKKRVQDTKGGLLADLYVWVLGNPNFRQWRDHEDQRLLWVKGDPGKGKTMLLCGIVDHLETRLAQGSRLMYFFCQATIERINIATAVLCGLIFMLLDQDAFLALHIKKKYDVAGKGLF
;
A
#
# COMPACT_ATOMS: atom_id res chain seq x y z
N MET A 1 -62.00 23.34 19.88
CA MET A 1 -62.24 22.19 18.98
C MET A 1 -61.29 21.08 19.38
N ALA A 2 -61.77 19.86 19.30
CA ALA A 2 -61.35 18.70 20.09
C ALA A 2 -60.08 18.00 19.58
N ASN A 3 -59.72 17.01 20.39
CA ASN A 3 -58.50 16.24 20.59
C ASN A 3 -58.22 15.12 19.55
N ASP A 4 -57.05 14.47 19.73
CA ASP A 4 -56.67 13.08 19.33
C ASP A 4 -56.31 12.83 17.84
N GLY A 5 -55.30 12.03 17.46
CA GLY A 5 -54.34 11.16 18.16
C GLY A 5 -53.61 10.27 17.13
N LEU A 6 -52.40 9.79 17.51
CA LEU A 6 -51.70 8.53 17.15
C LEU A 6 -51.40 8.08 15.68
N ASP A 7 -50.14 7.64 15.52
CA ASP A 7 -49.42 6.79 14.53
C ASP A 7 -50.13 5.45 14.16
N PRO A 8 -49.68 4.51 13.27
CA PRO A 8 -48.72 4.49 12.13
C PRO A 8 -49.33 3.89 10.82
N SER A 9 -48.65 4.02 9.67
CA SER A 9 -48.66 2.98 8.62
C SER A 9 -47.64 3.26 7.50
N ILE A 10 -46.62 2.39 7.44
CA ILE A 10 -45.81 2.14 6.26
C ILE A 10 -46.63 1.22 5.35
N ASP A 11 -46.86 1.61 4.11
CA ASP A 11 -47.33 0.70 3.06
C ASP A 11 -46.60 0.92 1.73
N GLN A 12 -46.51 -0.18 0.99
CA GLN A 12 -45.59 -0.47 -0.11
C GLN A 12 -46.05 0.06 -1.48
N GLY A 13 -45.10 0.13 -2.42
CA GLY A 13 -45.33 0.29 -3.86
C GLY A 13 -44.15 1.03 -4.49
N GLY A 14 -43.25 0.41 -5.27
CA GLY A 14 -43.56 -0.39 -6.44
C GLY A 14 -43.71 0.54 -7.65
N SER A 15 -42.61 0.87 -8.33
CA SER A 15 -42.71 1.24 -9.75
C SER A 15 -41.52 0.69 -10.52
N PHE A 16 -41.93 -0.02 -11.56
CA PHE A 16 -41.23 -0.96 -12.39
C PHE A 16 -40.95 -0.24 -13.71
N TYR A 17 -39.68 -0.08 -14.09
CA TYR A 17 -39.34 0.25 -15.48
C TYR A 17 -38.80 -1.00 -16.15
N SER A 18 -39.69 -1.65 -16.88
CA SER A 18 -39.44 -2.74 -17.80
C SER A 18 -38.70 -2.23 -19.04
N GLY A 19 -37.54 -2.80 -19.33
CA GLY A 19 -36.86 -2.68 -20.61
C GLY A 19 -36.37 -4.06 -21.01
N ASN A 20 -37.08 -4.72 -21.93
CA ASN A 20 -36.70 -6.02 -22.45
C ASN A 20 -35.61 -5.86 -23.52
N VAL A 21 -34.42 -6.44 -23.28
CA VAL A 21 -33.43 -6.71 -24.33
C VAL A 21 -33.19 -8.21 -24.38
N THR A 22 -33.66 -8.84 -25.45
CA THR A 22 -33.38 -10.25 -25.73
C THR A 22 -32.07 -10.35 -26.50
N VAL A 23 -31.03 -10.91 -25.87
CA VAL A 23 -29.79 -11.29 -26.57
C VAL A 23 -29.78 -12.81 -26.69
N HIS A 24 -29.95 -13.31 -27.92
CA HIS A 24 -29.64 -14.70 -28.26
C HIS A 24 -28.13 -14.82 -28.53
N GLY A 25 -27.42 -15.60 -27.71
CA GLY A 25 -26.03 -15.95 -28.01
C GLY A 25 -25.33 -16.77 -26.92
N GLY A 26 -25.30 -18.09 -27.09
CA GLY A 26 -24.26 -19.04 -26.63
C GLY A 26 -23.98 -19.19 -25.12
N PRO A 27 -23.45 -20.34 -24.67
CA PRO A 27 -23.07 -20.51 -23.28
C PRO A 27 -21.89 -19.60 -22.93
N PHE A 28 -22.13 -18.65 -22.03
CA PHE A 28 -21.12 -17.79 -21.43
C PHE A 28 -20.26 -18.64 -20.49
N HIS A 29 -18.99 -18.81 -20.80
CA HIS A 29 -18.02 -19.34 -19.85
C HIS A 29 -17.84 -18.31 -18.72
N GLN A 30 -18.38 -18.62 -17.54
CA GLN A 30 -18.12 -17.91 -16.30
C GLN A 30 -16.62 -17.99 -15.99
N GLY A 31 -15.84 -16.98 -16.42
CA GLY A 31 -14.44 -16.84 -16.05
C GLY A 31 -14.33 -16.71 -14.53
N ASN A 32 -13.49 -17.54 -13.92
CA ASN A 32 -13.19 -17.59 -12.49
C ASN A 32 -12.63 -16.24 -11.97
N ILE A 33 -13.50 -15.29 -11.62
CA ILE A 33 -13.10 -14.07 -10.90
C ILE A 33 -12.67 -14.43 -9.46
N VAL A 34 -13.18 -15.53 -8.90
CA VAL A 34 -12.94 -15.96 -7.52
C VAL A 34 -11.50 -16.47 -7.29
N ASN A 35 -10.76 -16.86 -8.33
CA ASN A 35 -9.45 -17.51 -8.17
C ASN A 35 -8.25 -16.56 -8.37
N ILE A 36 -8.45 -15.35 -8.89
CA ILE A 36 -7.33 -14.44 -9.20
C ILE A 36 -6.79 -13.75 -7.94
N GLN A 37 -7.67 -13.33 -7.04
CA GLN A 37 -7.28 -12.65 -5.79
C GLN A 37 -6.65 -13.61 -4.77
N GLN A 38 -7.13 -14.86 -4.70
CA GLN A 38 -6.66 -15.85 -3.72
C GLN A 38 -5.22 -16.30 -3.97
N THR A 39 -4.84 -16.55 -5.23
CA THR A 39 -3.48 -16.97 -5.61
C THR A 39 -2.48 -15.81 -5.68
N ALA A 40 -2.95 -14.57 -5.97
CA ALA A 40 -2.11 -13.38 -5.86
C ALA A 40 -1.62 -13.17 -4.42
N ASN A 41 -2.48 -13.43 -3.43
CA ASN A 41 -2.09 -13.40 -2.02
C ASN A 41 -1.02 -14.43 -1.68
N GLN A 42 -1.11 -15.67 -2.19
CA GLN A 42 -0.11 -16.70 -1.87
C GLN A 42 1.27 -16.40 -2.47
N CYS A 43 1.32 -15.89 -3.72
CA CYS A 43 2.57 -15.44 -4.34
C CYS A 43 3.24 -14.33 -3.52
N LEU A 44 2.47 -13.36 -3.02
CA LEU A 44 2.99 -12.26 -2.21
C LEU A 44 3.45 -12.72 -0.83
N ILE A 45 2.75 -13.68 -0.21
CA ILE A 45 3.13 -14.30 1.07
C ILE A 45 4.45 -15.06 0.95
N ASP A 46 4.64 -15.82 -0.13
CA ASP A 46 5.88 -16.57 -0.35
C ASP A 46 7.04 -15.66 -0.77
N LEU A 47 6.76 -14.51 -1.39
CA LEU A 47 7.77 -13.51 -1.74
C LEU A 47 8.36 -12.80 -0.51
N CYS A 48 7.52 -12.37 0.44
CA CYS A 48 7.98 -11.59 1.58
C CYS A 48 7.20 -11.91 2.86
N VAL A 49 7.95 -12.14 3.95
CA VAL A 49 7.40 -12.45 5.27
C VAL A 49 6.60 -11.29 5.86
N THR A 50 6.92 -10.04 5.51
CA THR A 50 6.25 -8.86 6.09
C THR A 50 6.21 -7.70 5.10
N ASP A 51 5.05 -7.06 5.00
CA ASP A 51 4.88 -5.79 4.27
C ASP A 51 5.70 -4.67 4.95
N PRO A 52 6.61 -3.99 4.23
CA PRO A 52 7.38 -2.87 4.78
C PRO A 52 6.55 -1.74 5.40
N ARG A 53 5.29 -1.55 4.96
CA ARG A 53 4.36 -0.57 5.54
C ARG A 53 3.96 -0.94 6.96
N HIS A 54 3.77 -2.23 7.26
CA HIS A 54 3.54 -2.70 8.62
C HIS A 54 4.76 -2.46 9.51
N ASN A 55 5.97 -2.61 8.97
CA ASN A 55 7.19 -2.29 9.71
C ASN A 55 7.29 -0.80 10.05
N LYS A 56 6.98 0.10 9.11
CA LYS A 56 6.89 1.55 9.36
C LYS A 56 5.87 1.86 10.45
N LYS A 57 4.65 1.31 10.35
CA LYS A 57 3.58 1.49 11.34
C LYS A 57 4.02 1.02 12.73
N ARG A 58 4.57 -0.19 12.84
CA ARG A 58 5.12 -0.73 14.09
C ARG A 58 6.19 0.19 14.68
N VAL A 59 7.09 0.73 13.86
CA VAL A 59 8.13 1.67 14.30
C VAL A 59 7.51 2.97 14.85
N GLN A 60 6.48 3.50 14.20
CA GLN A 60 5.76 4.68 14.69
C GLN A 60 5.06 4.38 16.02
N ASP A 61 4.30 3.29 16.10
CA ASP A 61 3.54 2.90 17.28
C ASP A 61 4.44 2.67 18.50
N THR A 62 5.56 1.95 18.30
CA THR A 62 6.54 1.68 19.37
C THR A 62 7.22 2.95 19.89
N LYS A 63 7.18 4.04 19.11
CA LYS A 63 7.80 5.33 19.44
C LYS A 63 6.80 6.39 19.88
N GLY A 64 5.55 6.00 20.14
CA GLY A 64 4.49 6.92 20.60
C GLY A 64 3.78 7.69 19.50
N GLY A 65 3.86 7.21 18.25
CA GLY A 65 3.26 7.83 17.08
C GLY A 65 4.16 8.87 16.42
N LEU A 66 3.77 9.31 15.21
CA LEU A 66 4.46 10.36 14.49
C LEU A 66 3.90 11.74 14.86
N LEU A 67 4.76 12.62 15.36
CA LEU A 67 4.43 14.02 15.54
C LEU A 67 4.67 14.77 14.22
N ALA A 68 3.60 15.19 13.54
CA ALA A 68 3.70 15.78 12.21
C ALA A 68 4.60 17.03 12.19
N ASP A 69 4.52 17.85 13.24
CA ASP A 69 5.27 19.11 13.33
C ASP A 69 6.81 18.91 13.39
N LEU A 70 7.29 17.72 13.80
CA LEU A 70 8.72 17.47 13.99
C LEU A 70 9.49 17.27 12.69
N TYR A 71 8.82 16.99 11.56
CA TYR A 71 9.50 16.82 10.28
C TYR A 71 9.29 18.01 9.33
N VAL A 72 8.33 18.90 9.56
CA VAL A 72 7.98 19.99 8.63
C VAL A 72 9.19 20.88 8.30
N TRP A 73 10.05 21.15 9.28
CA TRP A 73 11.26 21.96 9.09
C TRP A 73 12.18 21.38 8.00
N VAL A 74 12.21 20.05 7.82
CA VAL A 74 13.08 19.39 6.83
C VAL A 74 12.63 19.69 5.41
N LEU A 75 11.33 19.92 5.19
CA LEU A 75 10.76 20.22 3.87
C LEU A 75 11.21 21.60 3.36
N GLY A 76 11.60 22.49 4.29
CA GLY A 76 12.23 23.78 4.00
C GLY A 76 13.75 23.69 3.81
N ASN A 77 14.39 22.58 4.15
CA ASN A 77 15.84 22.46 4.13
C ASN A 77 16.38 22.41 2.68
N PRO A 78 17.39 23.23 2.33
CA PRO A 78 17.96 23.23 0.98
C PRO A 78 18.49 21.85 0.54
N ASN A 79 19.15 21.10 1.42
CA ASN A 79 19.69 19.77 1.09
C ASN A 79 18.58 18.76 0.81
N PHE A 80 17.45 18.86 1.53
CA PHE A 80 16.30 18.00 1.29
C PHE A 80 15.66 18.31 -0.06
N ARG A 81 15.44 19.59 -0.38
CA ARG A 81 14.90 20.01 -1.68
C ARG A 81 15.82 19.62 -2.82
N GLN A 82 17.14 19.79 -2.64
CA GLN A 82 18.12 19.39 -3.64
C GLN A 82 18.05 17.88 -3.93
N TRP A 83 18.02 17.04 -2.89
CA TRP A 83 17.84 15.60 -3.03
C TRP A 83 16.51 15.20 -3.69
N ARG A 84 15.41 15.91 -3.38
CA ARG A 84 14.08 15.57 -3.89
C ARG A 84 13.89 16.00 -5.35
N ASP A 85 14.38 17.19 -5.70
CA ASP A 85 14.01 17.88 -6.94
C ASP A 85 15.10 17.76 -8.04
N HIS A 86 16.34 17.38 -7.70
CA HIS A 86 17.45 17.30 -8.66
C HIS A 86 17.93 15.86 -8.89
N GLU A 87 18.06 15.46 -10.16
CA GLU A 87 18.48 14.10 -10.55
C GLU A 87 19.94 13.77 -10.19
N ASP A 88 20.76 14.79 -9.98
CA ASP A 88 22.19 14.68 -9.68
C ASP A 88 22.45 14.26 -8.22
N GLN A 89 21.47 14.45 -7.33
CA GLN A 89 21.61 14.10 -5.91
C GLN A 89 20.63 13.00 -5.51
N ARG A 90 21.10 11.75 -5.54
CA ARG A 90 20.27 10.57 -5.27
C ARG A 90 20.33 10.06 -3.83
N LEU A 91 21.13 10.71 -2.98
CA LEU A 91 21.35 10.28 -1.59
C LEU A 91 21.07 11.42 -0.60
N LEU A 92 20.12 11.17 0.31
CA LEU A 92 19.88 12.00 1.49
C LEU A 92 20.52 11.35 2.71
N TRP A 93 21.54 11.99 3.27
CA TRP A 93 22.20 11.49 4.47
C TRP A 93 21.72 12.26 5.71
N VAL A 94 21.04 11.56 6.63
CA VAL A 94 20.57 12.13 7.90
C VAL A 94 21.52 11.73 9.05
N LYS A 95 22.30 12.68 9.56
CA LYS A 95 23.16 12.51 10.77
C LYS A 95 22.49 13.06 12.01
N GLY A 96 22.84 12.51 13.16
CA GLY A 96 22.43 13.01 14.46
C GLY A 96 22.67 11.96 15.54
N ASP A 97 22.69 12.39 16.81
CA ASP A 97 22.98 11.50 17.93
C ASP A 97 21.90 10.41 18.09
N PRO A 98 22.23 9.28 18.75
CA PRO A 98 21.23 8.32 19.19
C PRO A 98 20.06 9.02 19.93
N GLY A 99 18.84 8.55 19.70
CA GLY A 99 17.64 9.12 20.35
C GLY A 99 17.10 10.42 19.75
N LYS A 100 17.79 11.11 18.83
CA LYS A 100 17.33 12.40 18.25
C LYS A 100 16.22 12.32 17.20
N GLY A 101 15.44 11.24 17.19
CA GLY A 101 14.26 11.15 16.31
C GLY A 101 14.54 10.89 14.81
N LYS A 102 15.76 10.56 14.38
CA LYS A 102 16.10 10.32 12.95
C LYS A 102 15.15 9.36 12.23
N THR A 103 14.78 8.25 12.88
CA THR A 103 13.83 7.29 12.29
C THR A 103 12.43 7.91 12.12
N MET A 104 11.97 8.70 13.09
CA MET A 104 10.67 9.37 13.02
C MET A 104 10.67 10.47 11.96
N LEU A 105 11.80 11.17 11.79
CA LEU A 105 12.01 12.09 10.68
C LEU A 105 11.83 11.38 9.33
N LEU A 106 12.44 10.20 9.15
CA LEU A 106 12.27 9.41 7.92
C LEU A 106 10.83 8.92 7.73
N CYS A 107 10.13 8.51 8.80
CA CYS A 107 8.71 8.19 8.72
C CYS A 107 7.89 9.39 8.20
N GLY A 108 8.14 10.59 8.72
CA GLY A 108 7.47 11.80 8.27
C GLY A 108 7.81 12.22 6.83
N ILE A 109 9.05 12.03 6.40
CA ILE A 109 9.44 12.23 5.00
C ILE A 109 8.66 11.26 4.10
N VAL A 110 8.56 9.99 4.48
CA VAL A 110 7.79 8.99 3.72
C VAL A 110 6.31 9.41 3.64
N ASP A 111 5.68 9.77 4.76
CA ASP A 111 4.29 10.24 4.79
C ASP A 111 4.09 11.45 3.85
N HIS A 112 5.01 12.42 3.90
CA HIS A 112 4.96 13.58 3.02
C HIS A 112 5.05 13.18 1.53
N LEU A 113 6.00 12.30 1.19
CA LEU A 113 6.17 11.84 -0.19
C LEU A 113 4.95 11.06 -0.69
N GLU A 114 4.37 10.17 0.13
CA GLU A 114 3.13 9.44 -0.20
C GLU A 114 1.99 10.39 -0.58
N THR A 115 1.82 11.51 0.11
CA THR A 115 0.76 12.50 -0.21
C THR A 115 1.01 13.32 -1.48
N ARG A 116 2.21 13.29 -2.04
CA ARG A 116 2.64 14.15 -3.17
C ARG A 116 2.99 13.37 -4.42
N LEU A 117 2.78 12.06 -4.43
CA LEU A 117 3.04 11.23 -5.60
C LEU A 117 2.17 11.68 -6.78
N ALA A 118 2.82 11.96 -7.91
CA ALA A 118 2.13 12.15 -9.18
C ALA A 118 1.49 10.83 -9.63
N GLN A 119 0.44 10.92 -10.45
CA GLN A 119 -0.20 9.72 -11.03
C GLN A 119 0.85 8.86 -11.77
N GLY A 120 0.89 7.57 -11.46
CA GLY A 120 1.84 6.61 -12.01
C GLY A 120 3.21 6.56 -11.32
N SER A 121 3.51 7.48 -10.39
CA SER A 121 4.71 7.41 -9.56
C SER A 121 4.53 6.42 -8.41
N ARG A 122 5.61 5.75 -8.02
CA ARG A 122 5.61 4.72 -6.98
C ARG A 122 6.67 5.02 -5.93
N LEU A 123 6.26 5.00 -4.67
CA LEU A 123 7.19 5.10 -3.54
C LEU A 123 7.31 3.72 -2.89
N MET A 124 8.55 3.27 -2.75
CA MET A 124 8.90 2.04 -2.05
C MET A 124 9.95 2.36 -1.01
N TYR A 125 9.86 1.72 0.15
CA TYR A 125 10.80 1.93 1.25
C TYR A 125 10.95 0.68 2.10
N PHE A 126 12.05 0.61 2.82
CA PHE A 126 12.31 -0.43 3.80
C PHE A 126 13.04 0.15 5.01
N PHE A 127 12.67 -0.28 6.21
CA PHE A 127 13.36 0.11 7.44
C PHE A 127 14.29 -1.02 7.88
N CYS A 128 15.60 -0.84 7.66
CA CYS A 128 16.61 -1.77 8.16
C CYS A 128 16.75 -1.63 9.68
N GLN A 129 16.42 -2.70 10.42
CA GLN A 129 16.62 -2.74 11.86
C GLN A 129 17.93 -3.50 12.18
N ALA A 130 18.82 -2.88 12.97
CA ALA A 130 20.15 -3.41 13.27
C ALA A 130 20.14 -4.74 14.06
N THR A 131 18.98 -5.15 14.60
CA THR A 131 18.80 -6.35 15.41
C THR A 131 18.46 -7.61 14.59
N ILE A 132 18.32 -7.50 13.27
CA ILE A 132 18.05 -8.66 12.39
C ILE A 132 19.38 -9.18 11.86
N GLU A 133 19.61 -10.49 11.89
CA GLU A 133 20.86 -11.11 11.43
C GLU A 133 21.21 -10.70 9.98
N ARG A 134 22.48 -10.29 9.78
CA ARG A 134 22.95 -9.56 8.60
C ARG A 134 22.75 -10.27 7.26
N ILE A 135 22.70 -11.60 7.24
CA ILE A 135 22.64 -12.39 6.00
C ILE A 135 21.23 -12.36 5.38
N ASN A 136 20.18 -12.10 6.18
CA ASN A 136 18.80 -12.04 5.71
C ASN A 136 18.34 -10.61 5.36
N ILE A 137 19.13 -9.57 5.63
CA ILE A 137 18.68 -8.18 5.43
C ILE A 137 18.59 -7.83 3.95
N ALA A 138 19.57 -8.20 3.12
CA ALA A 138 19.55 -7.85 1.70
C ALA A 138 18.36 -8.49 0.97
N THR A 139 18.14 -9.79 1.21
CA THR A 139 16.97 -10.52 0.70
C THR A 139 15.68 -9.91 1.22
N ALA A 140 15.56 -9.65 2.54
CA ALA A 140 14.36 -9.03 3.10
C ALA A 140 14.08 -7.63 2.54
N VAL A 141 15.12 -6.83 2.29
CA VAL A 141 15.01 -5.51 1.65
C VAL A 141 14.46 -5.69 0.24
N LEU A 142 15.08 -6.54 -0.59
CA LEU A 142 14.66 -6.75 -1.98
C LEU A 142 13.23 -7.32 -2.05
N CYS A 143 12.93 -8.37 -1.30
CA CYS A 143 11.59 -8.96 -1.21
C CYS A 143 10.56 -7.94 -0.75
N GLY A 144 10.87 -7.11 0.25
CA GLY A 144 9.98 -6.06 0.73
C GLY A 144 9.71 -4.98 -0.32
N LEU A 145 10.73 -4.55 -1.05
CA LEU A 145 10.58 -3.55 -2.12
C LEU A 145 9.79 -4.11 -3.31
N ILE A 146 10.07 -5.36 -3.73
CA ILE A 146 9.31 -6.03 -4.80
C ILE A 146 7.86 -6.22 -4.36
N PHE A 147 7.62 -6.63 -3.12
CA PHE A 147 6.27 -6.75 -2.56
C PHE A 147 5.50 -5.42 -2.71
N MET A 148 6.10 -4.30 -2.29
CA MET A 148 5.47 -2.98 -2.43
C MET A 148 5.22 -2.61 -3.90
N LEU A 149 6.14 -2.97 -4.80
CA LEU A 149 5.98 -2.70 -6.22
C LEU A 149 4.80 -3.46 -6.84
N LEU A 150 4.69 -4.75 -6.53
CA LEU A 150 3.60 -5.61 -7.04
C LEU A 150 2.24 -5.17 -6.48
N ASP A 151 2.20 -4.74 -5.23
CA ASP A 151 0.96 -4.21 -4.62
C ASP A 151 0.51 -2.88 -5.28
N GLN A 152 1.45 -2.08 -5.79
CA GLN A 152 1.18 -0.82 -6.50
C GLN A 152 1.02 -0.97 -8.03
N ASP A 153 1.24 -2.16 -8.59
CA ASP A 153 1.13 -2.41 -10.03
C ASP A 153 0.48 -3.77 -10.32
N ALA A 154 -0.83 -3.75 -10.55
CA ALA A 154 -1.60 -4.94 -10.85
C ALA A 154 -1.15 -5.65 -12.14
N PHE A 155 -0.61 -4.94 -13.12
CA PHE A 155 -0.13 -5.55 -14.37
C PHE A 155 1.17 -6.31 -14.13
N LEU A 156 2.10 -5.72 -13.38
CA LEU A 156 3.34 -6.40 -12.98
C LEU A 156 3.03 -7.59 -12.06
N ALA A 157 2.10 -7.44 -11.11
CA ALA A 157 1.63 -8.52 -10.26
C ALA A 157 1.09 -9.69 -11.09
N LEU A 158 0.28 -9.42 -12.12
CA LEU A 158 -0.23 -10.45 -13.02
C LEU A 158 0.90 -11.14 -13.80
N HIS A 159 1.92 -10.40 -14.24
CA HIS A 159 3.06 -10.98 -14.95
C HIS A 159 3.88 -11.92 -14.06
N ILE A 160 4.19 -11.49 -12.83
CA ILE A 160 4.92 -12.31 -11.85
C ILE A 160 4.09 -13.53 -11.46
N LYS A 161 2.78 -13.35 -11.23
CA LYS A 161 1.87 -14.43 -10.90
C LYS A 161 1.87 -15.54 -11.96
N LYS A 162 1.82 -15.20 -13.25
CA LYS A 162 1.89 -16.20 -14.33
C LYS A 162 3.13 -17.08 -14.25
N LYS A 163 4.27 -16.52 -13.79
CA LYS A 163 5.49 -17.29 -13.56
C LYS A 163 5.40 -18.12 -12.27
N TYR A 164 4.81 -17.56 -11.22
CA TYR A 164 4.58 -18.25 -9.96
C TYR A 164 3.63 -19.45 -10.10
N ASP A 165 2.59 -19.36 -10.92
CA ASP A 165 1.65 -20.45 -11.17
C ASP A 165 2.33 -21.69 -11.80
N VAL A 166 3.49 -21.50 -12.45
CA VAL A 166 4.31 -22.59 -13.03
C VAL A 166 5.38 -23.09 -12.05
N ALA A 167 6.10 -22.18 -11.39
CA ALA A 167 7.28 -22.51 -10.58
C ALA A 167 6.97 -22.75 -9.09
N GLY A 168 5.82 -22.28 -8.60
CA GLY A 168 5.45 -22.26 -7.19
C GLY A 168 6.46 -21.50 -6.33
N LYS A 169 6.70 -21.98 -5.10
CA LYS A 169 7.63 -21.37 -4.15
C LYS A 169 9.08 -21.29 -4.64
N GLY A 170 9.49 -22.16 -5.56
CA GLY A 170 10.84 -22.14 -6.11
C GLY A 170 11.17 -20.95 -7.00
N LEU A 171 10.20 -20.05 -7.23
CA LEU A 171 10.43 -18.79 -7.94
C LEU A 171 11.26 -17.78 -7.13
N PHE A 172 11.22 -17.86 -5.79
CA PHE A 172 11.84 -16.91 -4.88
C PHE A 172 12.92 -17.57 -4.01
#